data_AF-A0A976A7B1-F1
#
_entry.id   AF-A0A976A7B1-F1
#
_cell.length_a   1.000
_cell.length_b   1.000
_cell.length_c   1.000
_cell.angle_alpha   90.00
_cell.angle_beta   90.00
_cell.angle_gamma   90.00
#
_symmetry.space_group_name_H-M   'P 1'
#
loop_
_entity.id
_entity.type
_entity.pdbx_description
1 polymer ?
#
loop_
_entity_poly.entity_id
_entity_poly.type
_entity_poly.pdbx_seq_one_letter_code
_entity_poly.pdbx_strand_id
1 'polypeptide(L)'
;MNIYRQQFVSHCPNNGLHIIYSLEIQTVAVIHVEHIVTATRLMADSFHEDIADELHARFGGRQILRAHHHGVDIETRRGFPDESGMVELAHISAAHRRILESGVSVVANIGKKTAESDVTLYVKG
;
A
#
# COMPACT_ATOMS: atom_id res chain seq x y z
N MET A 1 -1.83 -14.32 10.36
CA MET A 1 -1.72 -12.85 10.22
C MET A 1 -1.57 -12.28 11.62
N ASN A 2 -0.45 -11.62 11.89
CA ASN A 2 -0.18 -10.93 13.14
C ASN A 2 -0.58 -9.47 13.00
N ILE A 3 -1.08 -8.87 14.08
CA ILE A 3 -1.47 -7.46 14.10
C ILE A 3 -0.83 -6.80 15.33
N TYR A 4 -0.01 -5.80 15.08
CA TYR A 4 0.67 -5.01 16.10
C TYR A 4 0.09 -3.60 16.13
N ARG A 5 -0.17 -3.08 17.33
CA ARG A 5 -0.68 -1.72 17.53
C ARG A 5 0.13 -1.01 18.60
N GLN A 6 0.57 0.20 18.28
CA GLN A 6 1.35 1.03 19.19
C GLN A 6 0.94 2.49 19.04
N GLN A 7 0.81 3.18 20.17
CA GLN A 7 0.76 4.64 20.19
C GLN A 7 2.14 5.20 20.58
N PHE A 8 2.58 6.24 19.90
CA PHE A 8 3.83 6.91 20.24
C PHE A 8 3.73 8.42 19.99
N VAL A 9 4.65 9.16 20.59
CA VAL A 9 4.74 10.62 20.44
C VAL A 9 5.95 10.93 19.57
N SER A 10 5.76 11.86 18.63
CA SER A 10 6.84 12.54 17.92
C SER A 10 6.58 14.05 17.96
N HIS A 11 7.53 14.86 17.50
CA HIS A 11 7.37 16.30 17.40
C HIS A 11 7.20 16.70 15.93
N CYS A 12 6.33 17.67 15.69
CA CYS A 12 6.22 18.28 14.39
C CYS A 12 7.53 19.02 14.05
N PRO A 13 8.20 18.72 12.93
CA PRO A 13 9.43 19.42 12.54
C PRO A 13 9.25 20.93 12.36
N ASN A 14 8.02 21.38 12.04
CA ASN A 14 7.74 22.77 11.72
C ASN A 14 7.52 23.66 12.96
N ASN A 15 7.08 23.10 14.09
CA ASN A 15 6.73 23.90 15.27
C ASN A 15 7.05 23.26 16.63
N GLY A 16 7.63 22.05 16.64
CA GLY A 16 8.02 21.33 17.85
C GLY A 16 6.87 20.81 18.71
N LEU A 17 5.61 20.98 18.30
CA LEU A 17 4.48 20.46 19.07
C LEU A 17 4.42 18.94 19.00
N HIS A 18 3.99 18.33 20.10
CA HIS A 18 3.77 16.88 20.15
C HIS A 18 2.65 16.45 19.22
N ILE A 19 2.87 15.35 18.51
CA ILE A 19 1.89 14.64 17.71
C ILE A 19 1.79 13.22 18.27
N ILE A 20 0.56 12.80 18.60
CA ILE A 20 0.27 11.43 19.01
C ILE A 20 -0.05 10.62 17.75
N TYR A 21 0.76 9.61 17.50
CA TYR A 21 0.59 8.69 16.39
C TYR A 21 -0.05 7.38 16.85
N SER A 22 -0.87 6.80 15.99
CA SER A 22 -1.37 5.43 16.09
C SER A 22 -0.84 4.62 14.91
N LEU A 23 0.02 3.64 15.22
CA LEU A 23 0.61 2.72 14.26
C LEU A 23 -0.11 1.37 14.32
N GLU A 24 -0.51 0.86 13.16
CA GLU A 24 -0.95 -0.52 12.98
C GLU A 24 -0.08 -1.20 11.91
N ILE A 25 0.45 -2.38 12.22
CA ILE A 25 1.19 -3.22 11.27
C ILE A 25 0.51 -4.59 11.22
N GLN A 26 0.15 -5.02 10.02
CA GLN A 26 -0.37 -6.35 9.74
C GLN A 26 0.62 -7.12 8.86
N THR A 27 1.11 -8.25 9.35
CA THR A 27 2.11 -9.06 8.63
C THR A 27 2.00 -10.55 8.97
N VAL A 28 2.51 -11.42 8.10
CA VAL A 28 2.67 -12.85 8.40
C VAL A 28 3.97 -13.14 9.17
N ALA A 29 4.94 -12.22 9.12
CA ALA A 29 6.18 -12.34 9.87
C ALA A 29 5.96 -12.05 11.35
N VAL A 30 6.83 -12.62 12.19
CA VAL A 30 6.90 -12.24 13.60
C VAL A 30 7.81 -11.02 13.72
N ILE A 31 7.31 -9.96 14.37
CA ILE A 31 8.07 -8.79 14.75
C ILE A 31 8.20 -8.78 16.28
N HIS A 32 9.41 -8.59 16.79
CA HIS A 32 9.64 -8.38 18.22
C HIS A 32 9.05 -7.05 18.65
N VAL A 33 8.22 -7.05 19.70
CA VAL A 33 7.52 -5.84 20.17
C VAL A 33 8.52 -4.76 20.61
N GLU A 34 9.65 -5.17 21.16
CA GLU A 34 10.76 -4.30 21.57
C GLU A 34 11.35 -3.54 20.38
N HIS A 35 11.39 -4.16 19.20
CA HIS A 35 11.86 -3.48 17.98
C HIS A 35 10.88 -2.40 17.52
N ILE A 36 9.57 -2.64 17.62
CA ILE A 36 8.53 -1.64 17.30
C ILE A 36 8.63 -0.45 18.26
N VAL A 37 8.72 -0.73 19.56
CA VAL A 37 8.86 0.31 20.60
C VAL A 37 10.15 1.11 20.40
N THR A 38 11.26 0.44 20.09
CA THR A 38 12.54 1.12 19.85
C THR A 38 12.49 1.97 18.59
N ALA A 39 11.99 1.43 17.47
CA ALA A 39 11.90 2.16 16.21
C ALA A 39 11.01 3.40 16.34
N THR A 40 9.83 3.28 16.94
CA THR A 40 8.91 4.41 17.10
C THR A 40 9.46 5.53 17.99
N ARG A 41 10.30 5.20 18.98
CA ARG A 41 11.03 6.20 19.80
C ARG A 41 12.12 6.94 19.04
N LEU A 42 12.66 6.36 17.97
CA LEU A 42 13.68 6.98 17.13
C LEU A 42 13.08 7.95 16.09
N MET A 43 11.76 7.93 15.90
CA MET A 43 11.05 8.82 14.97
C MET A 43 10.88 10.23 15.57
N ALA A 44 11.96 10.82 16.06
CA ALA A 44 11.94 12.20 16.54
C ALA A 44 12.07 13.16 15.35
N ASP A 45 11.24 14.20 15.33
CA ASP A 45 11.36 15.34 14.42
C ASP A 45 11.34 15.00 12.91
N SER A 46 10.47 14.06 12.51
CA SER A 46 10.25 13.68 11.10
C SER A 46 8.83 14.01 10.63
N PHE A 47 8.64 14.23 9.33
CA PHE A 47 7.30 14.40 8.77
C PHE A 47 6.50 13.09 8.82
N HIS A 48 5.17 13.18 8.81
CA HIS A 48 4.27 12.03 8.94
C HIS A 48 4.57 10.94 7.90
N GLU A 49 4.76 11.33 6.65
CA GLU A 49 5.00 10.44 5.52
C GLU A 49 6.37 9.78 5.61
N ASP A 50 7.40 10.52 6.04
CA ASP A 50 8.75 9.99 6.25
C ASP A 50 8.77 8.95 7.37
N ILE A 51 8.05 9.20 8.47
CA ILE A 51 7.86 8.23 9.55
C ILE A 51 7.20 6.96 9.02
N ALA A 52 6.17 7.10 8.19
CA ALA A 52 5.50 5.96 7.58
C ALA A 52 6.44 5.17 6.65
N ASP A 53 7.23 5.85 5.83
CA ASP A 53 8.19 5.20 4.91
C ASP A 53 9.28 4.44 5.68
N GLU A 54 9.85 5.06 6.71
CA GLU A 54 10.90 4.45 7.51
C GLU A 54 10.40 3.24 8.30
N LEU A 55 9.24 3.34 8.97
CA LEU A 55 8.66 2.22 9.70
C LEU A 55 8.26 1.09 8.75
N HIS A 56 7.74 1.40 7.56
CA HIS A 56 7.41 0.38 6.57
C HIS A 56 8.66 -0.29 6.01
N ALA A 57 9.72 0.44 5.71
CA ALA A 57 10.98 -0.13 5.25
C ALA A 57 11.57 -1.10 6.29
N ARG A 58 11.39 -0.83 7.58
CA ARG A 58 11.86 -1.68 8.68
C ARG A 58 11.01 -2.93 8.92
N PHE A 59 9.68 -2.81 8.85
CA PHE A 59 8.76 -3.87 9.31
C PHE A 59 7.94 -4.53 8.19
N GLY A 60 7.88 -3.92 7.01
CA GLY A 60 7.09 -4.38 5.87
C GLY A 60 5.60 -4.48 6.20
N GLY A 61 4.95 -5.46 5.56
CA GLY A 61 3.52 -5.74 5.77
C GLY A 61 2.58 -4.63 5.33
N ARG A 62 1.31 -4.72 5.74
CA ARG A 62 0.34 -3.64 5.58
C ARG A 62 0.44 -2.72 6.79
N GLN A 63 0.81 -1.47 6.56
CA GLN A 63 0.99 -0.49 7.61
C GLN A 63 0.00 0.66 7.47
N ILE A 64 -0.65 1.03 8.57
CA ILE A 64 -1.43 2.27 8.67
C ILE A 64 -0.85 3.12 9.79
N LEU A 65 -0.50 4.36 9.46
CA LEU A 65 -0.08 5.38 10.43
C LEU A 65 -1.12 6.50 10.46
N ARG A 66 -1.60 6.85 11.66
CA ARG A 66 -2.60 7.91 11.86
C ARG A 66 -2.12 8.94 12.85
N ALA A 67 -2.49 10.19 12.63
CA ALA A 67 -2.30 11.28 13.57
C ALA A 67 -3.37 12.36 13.39
N HIS A 68 -3.54 13.19 14.41
CA HIS A 68 -4.32 14.43 14.33
C HIS A 68 -3.40 15.61 14.65
N HIS A 69 -3.32 16.60 13.75
CA HIS A 69 -2.46 17.76 13.93
C HIS A 69 -3.10 19.01 13.30
N HIS A 70 -3.17 20.13 14.05
CA HIS A 70 -3.79 21.39 13.63
C HIS A 70 -5.23 21.27 13.10
N GLY A 71 -6.04 20.39 13.70
CA GLY A 71 -7.42 20.18 13.24
C GLY A 71 -7.54 19.29 12.01
N VAL A 72 -6.45 18.67 11.56
CA VAL A 72 -6.42 17.78 10.39
C VAL A 72 -6.11 16.35 10.83
N ASP A 73 -6.93 15.41 10.39
CA ASP A 73 -6.65 13.98 10.48
C ASP A 73 -5.81 13.54 9.28
N ILE A 74 -4.72 12.84 9.57
CA ILE A 74 -3.77 12.35 8.56
C ILE A 74 -3.69 10.84 8.68
N GLU A 75 -3.85 10.14 7.55
CA GLU A 75 -3.68 8.70 7.46
C GLU A 75 -2.78 8.35 6.28
N THR A 76 -1.65 7.69 6.57
CA THR A 76 -0.74 7.18 5.55
C THR A 76 -0.74 5.65 5.56
N ARG A 77 -0.90 5.07 4.36
CA ARG A 77 -0.95 3.61 4.14
C ARG A 77 0.25 3.14 3.32
N ARG A 78 0.81 1.98 3.68
CA ARG A 78 1.87 1.28 2.93
C ARG A 78 1.61 -0.22 2.84
N GLY A 79 2.09 -0.85 1.76
CA GLY A 79 1.94 -2.30 1.52
C GLY A 79 0.52 -2.76 1.18
N PHE A 80 -0.38 -1.84 0.85
CA PHE A 80 -1.69 -2.17 0.31
C PHE A 80 -1.61 -2.33 -1.20
N PRO A 81 -2.39 -3.24 -1.81
CA PRO A 81 -2.51 -3.27 -3.26
C PRO A 81 -3.01 -1.92 -3.75
N ASP A 82 -2.44 -1.44 -4.85
CA ASP A 82 -2.96 -0.26 -5.53
C ASP A 82 -4.41 -0.53 -5.96
N GLU A 83 -5.34 0.30 -5.47
CA GLU A 83 -6.74 0.20 -5.87
C GLU A 83 -6.89 0.50 -7.38
N SER A 84 -5.98 1.28 -7.99
CA SER A 84 -5.97 1.55 -9.43
C SER A 84 -5.66 0.30 -10.26
N GLY A 85 -4.80 -0.60 -9.78
CA GLY A 85 -4.50 -1.87 -10.47
C GLY A 85 -5.67 -2.88 -10.45
N MET A 86 -6.55 -2.81 -9.45
CA MET A 86 -7.77 -3.64 -9.41
C MET A 86 -8.85 -3.14 -10.38
N VAL A 87 -8.90 -1.84 -10.65
CA VAL A 87 -9.83 -1.26 -11.65
C VAL A 87 -9.44 -1.74 -13.06
N GLU A 88 -8.15 -1.89 -13.35
CA GLU A 88 -7.68 -2.35 -14.67
C GLU A 88 -8.05 -3.82 -14.95
N LEU A 89 -7.82 -4.72 -13.98
CA LEU A 89 -8.19 -6.14 -14.10
C LEU A 89 -9.71 -6.37 -14.20
N ALA A 90 -10.52 -5.57 -13.50
CA ALA A 90 -11.97 -5.64 -13.56
C ALA A 90 -12.51 -5.20 -14.94
N HIS A 91 -11.92 -4.17 -15.56
CA HIS A 91 -12.29 -3.73 -16.91
C HIS A 91 -11.93 -4.77 -17.97
N ILE A 92 -10.74 -5.38 -17.87
CA ILE A 92 -10.31 -6.44 -18.79
C ILE A 92 -11.27 -7.64 -18.70
N SER A 93 -11.68 -8.03 -17.49
CA SER A 93 -12.67 -9.09 -17.25
C SER A 93 -14.04 -8.80 -17.87
N ALA A 94 -14.56 -7.58 -17.73
CA ALA A 94 -15.85 -7.19 -18.29
C ALA A 94 -15.84 -7.11 -19.82
N ALA A 95 -14.74 -6.59 -20.41
CA ALA A 95 -14.55 -6.58 -21.86
C ALA A 95 -14.42 -8.00 -22.42
N HIS A 96 -13.64 -8.87 -21.77
CA HIS A 96 -13.44 -10.26 -22.18
C HIS A 96 -14.75 -11.05 -22.12
N ARG A 97 -15.58 -10.83 -21.08
CA ARG A 97 -16.91 -11.45 -20.97
C ARG A 97 -17.84 -11.05 -22.11
N ARG A 98 -17.91 -9.75 -22.45
CA ARG A 98 -18.72 -9.26 -23.58
C ARG A 98 -18.29 -9.84 -24.92
N ILE A 99 -16.99 -10.05 -25.12
CA ILE A 99 -16.48 -10.63 -26.37
C ILE A 99 -16.86 -12.11 -26.48
N LEU A 100 -16.73 -12.90 -25.42
CA LEU A 100 -17.14 -14.30 -25.41
C LEU A 100 -18.65 -14.46 -25.63
N GLU A 101 -19.47 -13.58 -25.05
CA GLU A 101 -20.93 -13.57 -25.23
C GLU A 101 -21.35 -13.13 -26.66
N SER A 102 -20.50 -12.40 -27.38
CA SER A 102 -20.76 -11.98 -28.76
C SER A 102 -20.46 -13.06 -29.82
N GLY A 103 -19.98 -14.24 -29.41
CA GLY A 103 -19.62 -15.33 -30.32
C GLY A 103 -18.30 -15.10 -31.07
N VAL A 104 -17.57 -14.04 -30.75
CA VAL A 104 -16.27 -13.72 -31.35
C VAL A 104 -15.16 -14.49 -30.63
N SER A 105 -14.45 -15.34 -31.37
CA SER A 105 -13.27 -16.03 -30.84
C SER A 105 -12.05 -15.11 -30.84
N VAL A 106 -11.45 -14.89 -29.67
CA VAL A 106 -10.20 -14.12 -29.53
C VAL A 106 -9.05 -15.05 -29.24
N VAL A 107 -8.01 -14.97 -30.06
CA VAL A 107 -6.77 -15.72 -29.85
C VAL A 107 -5.75 -14.75 -29.27
N ALA A 108 -5.37 -14.97 -28.00
CA ALA A 108 -4.28 -14.22 -27.39
C ALA A 108 -2.94 -14.75 -27.90
N ASN A 109 -2.16 -13.91 -28.57
CA ASN A 109 -0.80 -14.25 -28.97
C ASN A 109 0.19 -13.69 -27.93
N ILE A 110 0.71 -14.57 -27.07
CA ILE A 110 1.66 -14.16 -26.02
C ILE A 110 3.06 -14.17 -26.62
N GLY A 111 3.52 -13.02 -27.11
CA GLY A 111 4.90 -12.83 -27.55
C GLY A 111 5.86 -12.90 -26.36
N LYS A 112 6.80 -13.86 -26.35
CA LYS A 112 7.89 -13.87 -25.37
C LYS A 112 8.96 -12.83 -25.74
N LYS A 113 8.96 -11.66 -25.09
CA LYS A 113 10.14 -11.08 -24.40
C LYS A 113 9.91 -9.65 -23.88
N THR A 114 10.40 -9.44 -22.65
CA THR A 114 10.73 -8.22 -21.89
C THR A 114 9.61 -7.35 -21.31
N ALA A 115 9.61 -7.28 -19.97
CA ALA A 115 9.12 -6.30 -18.98
C ALA A 115 7.73 -5.62 -19.10
N GLU A 116 7.17 -5.45 -20.28
CA GLU A 116 5.79 -4.99 -20.47
C GLU A 116 5.16 -5.92 -21.51
N SER A 117 4.26 -6.79 -21.06
CA SER A 117 3.59 -7.74 -21.94
C SER A 117 2.38 -7.06 -22.55
N ASP A 118 2.57 -6.39 -23.69
CA ASP A 118 1.45 -5.91 -24.50
C ASP A 118 0.63 -7.09 -25.04
N VAL A 119 -0.62 -7.21 -24.58
CA VAL A 119 -1.57 -8.19 -25.10
C VAL A 119 -2.32 -7.56 -26.27
N THR A 120 -1.95 -7.91 -27.51
CA THR A 120 -2.73 -7.53 -28.69
C THR A 120 -3.82 -8.56 -28.95
N LEU A 121 -5.09 -8.13 -28.91
CA LEU A 121 -6.26 -8.95 -29.22
C LEU A 121 -6.66 -8.75 -30.69
N TYR A 122 -6.80 -9.85 -31.43
CA TYR A 122 -7.33 -9.83 -32.80
C TYR A 122 -8.73 -10.44 -32.85
N VAL A 123 -9.63 -9.79 -33.59
CA VAL A 123 -10.96 -10.31 -33.91
C VAL A 123 -10.85 -11.16 -35.17
N LYS A 124 -11.19 -12.45 -35.08
CA LYS A 124 -11.28 -13.34 -36.24
C LYS A 124 -12.72 -13.34 -36.73
N GLY A 125 -12.94 -12.86 -37.97
CA GLY A 125 -14.22 -12.89 -38.67
C GLY A 125 -14.59 -14.28 -39.17
#